data_AF-A0AAV0QHH9-F1
#
_entry.id   AF-A0AAV0QHH9-F1
#
_cell.length_a   1.000
_cell.length_b   1.000
_cell.length_c   1.000
_cell.angle_alpha   90.00
_cell.angle_beta   90.00
_cell.angle_gamma   90.00
#
_symmetry.space_group_name_H-M   'P 1'
#
loop_
_entity.id
_entity.type
_entity.pdbx_description
1 polymer ?
#
loop_
_entity_poly.entity_id
_entity_poly.type
_entity_poly.pdbx_seq_one_letter_code
_entity_poly.pdbx_strand_id
1 'polypeptide(L)'
;MMHDFAITENFVVIPDQQVVFKLQEMIKGGSPVIYDKEKVSRFGILRKDATTADDIIWIDSPETFCFHLWNAWEEPETDEVVVIGSCMTPPDSIFNESDESLTSVLSEIRLNLKTGESTRRPIIREETEQVNLEAGMVNRNLLGRKTRFAYLAIAEPWPKVSGFAKVDLFNGEVKKFIYGDGKYGGEPLFLPSGGGEKEDEGYILAFVHDEENWTSELQIVNAVTMQLEASVQLPSRVPYGFHGTFVESKDLATQA
;
A
#
# COMPACT_ATOMS: atom_id res chain seq x y z
N MET A 1 -4.33 -4.82 16.01
CA MET A 1 -3.12 -5.23 15.26
C MET A 1 -2.82 -4.10 14.32
N MET A 2 -1.58 -3.60 14.34
CA MET A 2 -1.14 -2.51 13.48
C MET A 2 0.04 -3.04 12.67
N HIS A 3 -0.24 -3.44 11.42
CA HIS A 3 0.78 -3.94 10.50
C HIS A 3 1.64 -2.78 9.96
N ASP A 4 0.98 -1.68 9.66
CA ASP A 4 1.58 -0.52 9.01
C ASP A 4 1.12 0.80 9.68
N PHE A 5 1.80 1.89 9.34
CA PHE A 5 1.47 3.26 9.73
C PHE A 5 1.97 4.23 8.66
N ALA A 6 1.46 5.46 8.64
CA ALA A 6 1.92 6.47 7.69
C ALA A 6 2.65 7.62 8.40
N ILE A 7 3.39 8.40 7.62
CA ILE A 7 4.03 9.63 8.06
C ILE A 7 3.55 10.77 7.17
N THR A 8 3.56 11.99 7.70
CA THR A 8 3.44 13.24 6.94
C THR A 8 4.74 14.04 7.05
N GLU A 9 4.75 15.36 6.84
CA GLU A 9 5.91 16.20 7.15
C GLU A 9 6.13 16.25 8.67
N ASN A 10 5.08 16.53 9.44
CA ASN A 10 5.13 16.82 10.87
C ASN A 10 4.50 15.75 11.77
N PHE A 11 3.68 14.84 11.23
CA PHE A 11 2.92 13.86 11.99
C PHE A 11 3.26 12.42 11.64
N VAL A 12 2.98 11.54 12.59
CA VAL A 12 2.81 10.09 12.45
C VAL A 12 1.31 9.82 12.46
N VAL A 13 0.86 8.94 11.56
CA VAL A 13 -0.54 8.54 11.39
C VAL A 13 -0.67 7.07 11.76
N ILE A 14 -1.38 6.80 12.85
CA ILE A 14 -1.45 5.49 13.51
C ILE A 14 -2.84 4.88 13.31
N PRO A 15 -2.98 3.81 12.52
CA PRO A 15 -4.30 3.19 12.28
C PRO A 15 -4.69 2.24 13.42
N ASP A 16 -5.60 2.64 14.30
CA ASP A 16 -6.19 1.77 15.34
C ASP A 16 -7.51 1.15 14.84
N GLN A 17 -7.41 -0.07 14.31
CA GLN A 17 -8.45 -0.70 13.49
C GLN A 17 -9.07 -1.94 14.15
N GLN A 18 -10.06 -2.54 13.48
CA GLN A 18 -10.94 -3.58 14.03
C GLN A 18 -10.32 -4.98 14.20
N VAL A 19 -9.17 -5.27 13.60
CA VAL A 19 -8.47 -6.54 13.82
C VAL A 19 -7.69 -6.46 15.13
N VAL A 20 -8.08 -7.24 16.14
CA VAL A 20 -7.56 -7.17 17.50
C VAL A 20 -7.01 -8.50 18.00
N PHE A 21 -6.24 -8.46 19.08
CA PHE A 21 -5.73 -9.67 19.74
C PHE A 21 -6.61 -10.05 20.94
N LYS A 22 -7.28 -11.20 20.88
CA LYS A 22 -8.00 -11.83 22.02
C LYS A 22 -7.33 -13.15 22.38
N LEU A 23 -6.24 -13.08 23.17
CA LEU A 23 -5.40 -14.23 23.52
C LEU A 23 -6.15 -15.40 24.18
N GLN A 24 -7.29 -15.13 24.84
CA GLN A 24 -8.11 -16.17 25.46
C GLN A 24 -8.70 -17.17 24.45
N GLU A 25 -8.85 -16.79 23.18
CA GLU A 25 -9.33 -17.70 22.13
C GLU A 25 -8.36 -18.86 21.87
N MET A 26 -7.06 -18.68 22.15
CA MET A 26 -6.08 -19.77 22.05
C MET A 26 -6.37 -20.91 23.04
N ILE A 27 -6.95 -20.61 24.21
CA ILE A 27 -7.32 -21.64 25.20
C ILE A 27 -8.40 -22.57 24.63
N LYS A 28 -9.25 -22.05 23.74
CA LYS A 28 -10.30 -22.79 23.04
C LYS A 28 -9.81 -23.44 21.74
N GLY A 29 -8.52 -23.28 21.39
CA GLY A 29 -7.93 -23.74 20.13
C GLY A 29 -8.20 -22.83 18.93
N GLY A 30 -8.74 -21.63 19.13
CA GLY A 30 -9.02 -20.65 18.08
C GLY A 30 -7.84 -19.70 17.81
N SER A 31 -7.97 -18.89 16.75
CA SER A 31 -7.01 -17.83 16.43
C SER A 31 -7.01 -16.73 17.49
N PRO A 32 -5.85 -16.24 17.95
CA PRO A 32 -5.77 -15.05 18.82
C PRO A 32 -6.06 -13.74 18.08
N VAL A 33 -6.05 -13.75 16.74
CA VAL A 33 -6.32 -12.58 15.89
C VAL A 33 -7.76 -12.66 15.43
N ILE A 34 -8.56 -11.67 15.81
CA ILE A 34 -9.99 -11.68 15.52
C ILE A 34 -10.44 -10.33 14.95
N TYR A 35 -11.51 -10.37 14.16
CA TYR A 35 -12.24 -9.17 13.74
C TYR A 35 -13.29 -8.80 14.78
N ASP A 36 -13.08 -7.66 15.46
CA ASP A 36 -14.04 -7.08 16.39
C ASP A 36 -14.99 -6.11 15.70
N LYS A 37 -16.18 -6.60 15.34
CA LYS A 37 -17.21 -5.82 14.63
C LYS A 37 -17.77 -4.65 15.44
N GLU A 38 -17.63 -4.68 16.77
CA GLU A 38 -18.13 -3.60 17.65
C GLU A 38 -17.12 -2.46 17.80
N LYS A 39 -15.84 -2.72 17.52
CA LYS A 39 -14.81 -1.68 17.55
C LYS A 39 -15.02 -0.72 16.37
N VAL A 40 -14.95 0.57 16.64
CA VAL A 40 -14.89 1.61 15.61
C VAL A 40 -13.42 1.82 15.24
N SER A 41 -13.09 1.71 13.96
CA SER A 41 -11.77 2.06 13.45
C SER A 41 -11.52 3.57 13.59
N ARG A 42 -10.27 3.94 13.85
CA ARG A 42 -9.86 5.34 14.03
C ARG A 42 -8.39 5.53 13.69
N PHE A 43 -7.99 6.77 13.43
CA PHE A 43 -6.60 7.15 13.20
C PHE A 43 -6.11 8.07 14.33
N GLY A 44 -4.95 7.75 14.87
CA GLY A 44 -4.22 8.60 15.80
C GLY A 44 -3.24 9.48 15.03
N ILE A 45 -3.32 10.79 15.22
CA ILE A 45 -2.40 11.76 14.64
C ILE A 45 -1.51 12.28 15.75
N LEU A 46 -0.21 11.99 15.65
CA LEU A 46 0.78 12.35 16.65
C LEU A 46 1.88 13.16 16.01
N ARG A 47 2.25 14.30 16.60
CA ARG A 47 3.42 15.05 16.14
C ARG A 47 4.68 14.20 16.30
N LYS A 48 5.57 14.23 15.31
CA LYS A 48 6.83 13.48 15.35
C LYS A 48 7.75 13.89 16.49
N ASP A 49 7.63 15.14 16.96
CA ASP A 49 8.38 15.71 18.08
C ASP A 49 7.60 15.68 19.40
N ALA A 50 6.45 14.98 19.46
CA ALA A 50 5.70 14.81 20.69
C ALA A 50 6.55 14.09 21.74
N THR A 51 6.42 14.53 22.99
CA THR A 51 7.14 13.93 24.13
C THR A 51 6.23 13.08 25.01
N THR A 52 4.91 13.16 24.80
CA THR A 52 3.90 12.44 25.57
C THR A 52 2.87 11.79 24.64
N ALA A 53 2.21 10.75 25.12
CA ALA A 53 1.11 10.12 24.40
C ALA A 53 -0.20 10.91 24.48
N ASP A 54 -0.30 11.88 25.41
CA ASP A 54 -1.50 12.71 25.59
C ASP A 54 -1.68 13.70 24.41
N ASP A 55 -0.63 13.90 23.61
CA ASP A 55 -0.63 14.74 22.42
C ASP A 55 -1.26 14.06 21.19
N ILE A 56 -1.69 12.79 21.29
CA ILE A 56 -2.34 12.07 20.18
C ILE A 56 -3.76 12.60 19.97
N ILE A 57 -4.06 13.02 18.74
CA ILE A 57 -5.41 13.36 18.31
C ILE A 57 -6.04 12.12 17.67
N TRP A 58 -7.10 11.59 18.28
CA TRP A 58 -7.85 10.45 17.74
C TRP A 58 -9.03 10.91 16.90
N ILE A 59 -9.13 10.41 15.67
CA ILE A 59 -10.20 10.73 14.71
C ILE A 59 -10.86 9.42 14.29
N ASP A 60 -12.15 9.28 14.57
CA ASP A 60 -12.92 8.09 14.20
C ASP A 60 -13.09 8.00 12.68
N SER A 61 -12.92 6.79 12.14
CA SER A 61 -13.05 6.46 10.72
C SER A 61 -13.77 5.12 10.58
N PRO A 62 -15.12 5.12 10.66
CA PRO A 62 -15.90 3.89 10.65
C PRO A 62 -15.72 3.12 9.33
N GLU A 63 -15.92 1.80 9.38
CA GLU A 63 -15.87 0.89 8.22
C GLU A 63 -14.58 1.02 7.39
N THR A 64 -13.48 1.33 8.07
CA THR A 64 -12.17 1.50 7.46
C THR A 64 -11.20 0.48 8.07
N PHE A 65 -10.77 -0.47 7.25
CA PHE A 65 -9.64 -1.33 7.56
C PHE A 65 -8.69 -1.30 6.38
N CYS A 66 -7.46 -0.84 6.54
CA CYS A 66 -6.43 -0.83 5.52
C CYS A 66 -5.21 -1.55 6.09
N PHE A 67 -4.76 -2.60 5.40
CA PHE A 67 -3.61 -3.38 5.86
C PHE A 67 -2.31 -2.62 5.62
N HIS A 68 -2.22 -1.92 4.48
CA HIS A 68 -1.12 -1.02 4.12
C HIS A 68 -1.59 0.42 3.90
N LEU A 69 -0.73 1.37 4.29
CA LEU A 69 -0.90 2.80 4.03
C LEU A 69 0.26 3.27 3.14
N TRP A 70 -0.05 3.66 1.90
CA TRP A 70 0.94 3.93 0.86
C TRP A 70 1.66 5.27 1.06
N ASN A 71 0.92 6.30 1.48
CA ASN A 71 1.48 7.60 1.81
C ASN A 71 0.47 8.43 2.61
N ALA A 72 0.94 9.49 3.26
CA ALA A 72 0.09 10.52 3.83
C ALA A 72 0.74 11.90 3.69
N TRP A 73 -0.07 12.96 3.74
CA TRP A 73 0.41 14.34 3.72
C TRP A 73 -0.56 15.29 4.42
N GLU A 74 -0.07 16.49 4.73
CA GLU A 74 -0.86 17.55 5.34
C GLU A 74 -1.41 18.49 4.26
N GLU A 75 -2.67 18.94 4.43
CA GLU A 75 -3.30 20.02 3.68
C GLU A 75 -3.70 21.14 4.67
N PRO A 76 -2.77 22.05 5.02
CA PRO A 76 -3.00 23.10 6.03
C PRO A 76 -4.15 24.04 5.68
N GLU A 77 -4.48 24.18 4.40
CA GLU A 77 -5.60 24.97 3.90
C GLU A 77 -6.97 24.45 4.36
N THR A 78 -7.09 23.16 4.68
CA THR A 78 -8.33 22.52 5.13
C THR A 78 -8.23 21.98 6.57
N ASP A 79 -7.09 22.15 7.24
CA ASP A 79 -6.78 21.52 8.53
C ASP A 79 -6.85 19.97 8.47
N GLU A 80 -6.51 19.38 7.31
CA GLU A 80 -6.63 17.93 7.09
C GLU A 80 -5.29 17.22 6.95
N VAL A 81 -5.27 15.97 7.40
CA VAL A 81 -4.27 14.98 6.98
C VAL A 81 -4.94 14.05 5.97
N VAL A 82 -4.34 13.92 4.79
CA VAL A 82 -4.77 13.00 3.75
C VAL A 82 -3.94 11.73 3.85
N VAL A 83 -4.61 10.58 3.88
CA VAL A 83 -4.01 9.25 3.96
C VAL A 83 -4.46 8.43 2.76
N ILE A 84 -3.50 7.84 2.07
CA ILE A 84 -3.73 6.96 0.94
C ILE A 84 -3.44 5.53 1.38
N GLY A 85 -4.43 4.66 1.30
CA GLY A 85 -4.29 3.26 1.73
C GLY A 85 -5.19 2.33 0.93
N SER A 86 -4.87 1.05 0.94
CA SER A 86 -5.71 0.01 0.35
C SER A 86 -6.57 -0.60 1.43
N CYS A 87 -7.87 -0.33 1.35
CA CYS A 87 -8.80 -0.67 2.41
C CYS A 87 -9.63 -1.89 2.03
N MET A 88 -9.59 -2.89 2.90
CA MET A 88 -10.02 -4.25 2.66
C MET A 88 -11.36 -4.55 3.31
N THR A 89 -12.21 -5.25 2.57
CA THR A 89 -13.48 -5.76 3.05
C THR A 89 -13.65 -7.22 2.63
N PRO A 90 -13.92 -8.15 3.57
CA PRO A 90 -13.94 -7.94 5.02
C PRO A 90 -12.52 -7.76 5.63
N PRO A 91 -12.39 -7.09 6.80
CA PRO A 91 -11.10 -6.79 7.45
C PRO A 91 -10.23 -8.00 7.81
N ASP A 92 -10.82 -9.18 8.03
CA ASP A 92 -10.12 -10.40 8.44
C ASP A 92 -9.79 -11.37 7.31
N SER A 93 -10.08 -11.03 6.05
CA SER A 93 -9.79 -11.89 4.90
C SER A 93 -8.31 -12.29 4.75
N ILE A 94 -7.37 -11.56 5.38
CA ILE A 94 -5.94 -11.95 5.41
C ILE A 94 -5.71 -13.10 6.39
N PHE A 95 -6.47 -13.16 7.48
CA PHE A 95 -6.21 -14.07 8.61
C PHE A 95 -7.15 -15.26 8.64
N ASN A 96 -8.32 -15.14 8.02
CA ASN A 96 -9.35 -16.16 8.00
C ASN A 96 -9.71 -16.48 6.55
N GLU A 97 -9.88 -17.77 6.24
CA GLU A 97 -10.53 -18.20 5.00
C GLU A 97 -12.01 -17.78 5.08
N SER A 98 -12.39 -16.77 4.29
CA SER A 98 -13.78 -16.36 4.12
C SER A 98 -14.34 -16.91 2.81
N ASP A 99 -15.59 -17.39 2.84
CA ASP A 99 -16.33 -17.72 1.61
C ASP A 99 -16.64 -16.48 0.77
N GLU A 100 -16.53 -15.28 1.37
CA GLU A 100 -16.70 -13.99 0.70
C GLU A 100 -15.42 -13.60 -0.07
N SER A 101 -15.63 -13.08 -1.29
CA SER A 101 -14.56 -12.51 -2.10
C SER A 101 -13.99 -11.27 -1.42
N LEU A 102 -12.70 -11.33 -1.06
CA LEU A 102 -11.96 -10.17 -0.59
C LEU A 102 -11.99 -9.06 -1.65
N THR A 103 -12.25 -7.85 -1.19
CA THR A 103 -12.04 -6.62 -1.95
C THR A 103 -10.99 -5.78 -1.26
N SER A 104 -10.00 -5.26 -1.99
CA SER A 104 -9.05 -4.25 -1.51
C SER A 104 -9.11 -3.01 -2.40
N VAL A 105 -9.63 -1.92 -1.84
CA VAL A 105 -9.96 -0.70 -2.57
C VAL A 105 -8.98 0.40 -2.20
N LEU A 106 -8.21 0.86 -3.19
CA LEU A 106 -7.36 2.05 -3.04
C LEU A 106 -8.23 3.28 -2.71
N SER A 107 -8.03 3.80 -1.50
CA SER A 107 -8.88 4.82 -0.90
C SER A 107 -8.08 6.06 -0.50
N GLU A 108 -8.69 7.23 -0.67
CA GLU A 108 -8.29 8.47 -0.01
C GLU A 108 -9.11 8.62 1.27
N ILE A 109 -8.43 8.77 2.40
CA ILE A 109 -9.01 9.05 3.71
C ILE A 109 -8.57 10.44 4.12
N ARG A 110 -9.51 11.32 4.44
CA ARG A 110 -9.21 12.68 4.94
C ARG A 110 -9.58 12.76 6.40
N LEU A 111 -8.67 13.29 7.21
CA LEU A 111 -8.79 13.37 8.66
C LEU A 111 -8.68 14.84 9.08
N ASN A 112 -9.78 15.45 9.51
CA ASN A 112 -9.78 16.84 9.89
C ASN A 112 -9.35 17.01 11.35
N LEU A 113 -8.21 17.67 11.57
CA LEU A 113 -7.59 17.82 12.89
C LEU A 113 -8.37 18.76 13.81
N LYS A 114 -9.24 19.61 13.24
CA LYS A 114 -10.00 20.62 13.97
C LYS A 114 -11.40 20.15 14.34
N THR A 115 -12.11 19.50 13.41
CA THR A 115 -13.47 19.00 13.64
C THR A 115 -13.47 17.61 14.25
N GLY A 116 -12.41 16.83 14.06
CA GLY A 116 -12.36 15.42 14.44
C GLY A 116 -13.19 14.51 13.53
N GLU A 117 -13.61 15.00 12.37
CA GLU A 117 -14.36 14.24 11.37
C GLU A 117 -13.41 13.59 10.37
N SER A 118 -13.80 12.43 9.84
CA SER A 118 -13.12 11.78 8.73
C SER A 118 -14.04 11.57 7.53
N THR A 119 -13.44 11.52 6.35
CA THR A 119 -14.10 11.04 5.13
C THR A 119 -13.24 9.99 4.46
N ARG A 120 -13.88 9.10 3.71
CA ARG A 120 -13.21 8.08 2.90
C ARG A 120 -13.87 8.03 1.53
N ARG A 121 -13.07 7.95 0.48
CA ARG A 121 -13.55 7.73 -0.89
C ARG A 121 -12.61 6.80 -1.67
N PRO A 122 -13.12 5.98 -2.60
CA PRO A 122 -12.27 5.30 -3.55
C PRO A 122 -11.57 6.31 -4.47
N ILE A 123 -10.32 6.04 -4.82
CA ILE A 123 -9.54 6.88 -5.75
C ILE A 123 -9.97 6.63 -7.19
N ILE A 124 -10.05 5.35 -7.57
CA ILE A 124 -10.60 4.93 -8.86
C ILE A 124 -12.12 5.10 -8.79
N ARG A 125 -12.70 5.92 -9.65
CA ARG A 125 -14.14 6.26 -9.57
C ARG A 125 -15.02 5.33 -10.38
N GLU A 126 -14.51 4.89 -11.53
CA GLU A 126 -15.24 4.00 -12.43
C GLU A 126 -15.18 2.56 -11.87
N GLU A 127 -16.34 2.01 -11.51
CA GLU A 127 -16.45 0.65 -10.95
C GLU A 127 -15.87 -0.40 -11.89
N THR A 128 -15.94 -0.19 -13.21
CA THR A 128 -15.40 -1.11 -14.21
C THR A 128 -13.87 -1.14 -14.26
N GLU A 129 -13.21 -0.11 -13.73
CA GLU A 129 -11.74 -0.03 -13.66
C GLU A 129 -11.18 -0.48 -12.32
N GLN A 130 -12.04 -0.67 -11.31
CA GLN A 130 -11.66 -1.18 -10.01
C GLN A 130 -10.98 -2.53 -10.15
N VAL A 131 -9.84 -2.65 -9.48
CA VAL A 131 -9.07 -3.87 -9.35
C VAL A 131 -8.54 -3.95 -7.93
N ASN A 132 -8.30 -5.16 -7.42
CA ASN A 132 -7.69 -5.33 -6.11
C ASN A 132 -6.25 -4.81 -6.14
N LEU A 133 -6.00 -3.68 -5.50
CA LEU A 133 -4.68 -3.06 -5.42
C LEU A 133 -4.10 -3.21 -4.03
N GLU A 134 -2.98 -3.91 -3.94
CA GLU A 134 -2.23 -4.13 -2.70
C GLU A 134 -0.73 -3.99 -2.97
N ALA A 135 0.08 -4.27 -1.94
CA ALA A 135 1.54 -4.41 -1.97
C ALA A 135 2.24 -3.56 -3.05
N GLY A 136 2.64 -2.34 -2.69
CA GLY A 136 3.29 -1.44 -3.62
C GLY A 136 3.88 -0.22 -2.93
N MET A 137 4.09 0.86 -3.69
CA MET A 137 4.72 2.06 -3.17
C MET A 137 4.39 3.33 -3.95
N VAL A 138 4.70 4.46 -3.34
CA VAL A 138 4.81 5.76 -4.00
C VAL A 138 6.29 6.11 -4.26
N ASN A 139 6.55 7.26 -4.87
CA ASN A 139 7.92 7.77 -4.95
C ASN A 139 8.49 8.02 -3.54
N ARG A 140 9.51 7.24 -3.16
CA ARG A 140 10.13 7.29 -1.83
C ARG A 140 10.62 8.70 -1.42
N ASN A 141 11.02 9.53 -2.40
CA ASN A 141 11.53 10.87 -2.16
C ASN A 141 10.44 11.86 -1.71
N LEU A 142 9.18 11.46 -1.88
CA LEU A 142 7.98 12.21 -1.51
C LEU A 142 7.21 11.54 -0.36
N LEU A 143 7.79 10.57 0.35
CA LEU A 143 7.16 10.02 1.55
C LEU A 143 6.86 11.13 2.56
N GLY A 144 5.63 11.11 3.07
CA GLY A 144 5.10 12.14 3.97
C GLY A 144 4.72 13.46 3.30
N ARG A 145 4.84 13.53 1.97
CA ARG A 145 4.52 14.71 1.16
C ARG A 145 3.53 14.33 0.08
N LYS A 146 2.84 15.34 -0.44
CA LYS A 146 1.80 15.16 -1.47
C LYS A 146 2.40 14.50 -2.71
N THR A 147 1.86 13.33 -3.06
CA THR A 147 2.24 12.53 -4.22
C THR A 147 1.06 12.37 -5.16
N ARG A 148 1.33 12.34 -6.46
CA ARG A 148 0.35 12.08 -7.52
C ARG A 148 0.27 10.62 -7.93
N PHE A 149 1.36 9.88 -7.87
CA PHE A 149 1.39 8.51 -8.41
C PHE A 149 1.66 7.46 -7.35
N ALA A 150 0.87 6.37 -7.41
CA ALA A 150 1.13 5.13 -6.68
C ALA A 150 1.33 3.98 -7.68
N TYR A 151 2.19 3.03 -7.31
CA TYR A 151 2.50 1.83 -8.08
C TYR A 151 2.16 0.62 -7.23
N LEU A 152 1.08 -0.08 -7.56
CA LEU A 152 0.47 -1.09 -6.70
C LEU A 152 0.28 -2.42 -7.45
N ALA A 153 0.50 -3.53 -6.77
CA ALA A 153 0.24 -4.86 -7.30
C ALA A 153 -1.25 -5.07 -7.60
N ILE A 154 -1.56 -5.68 -8.75
CA ILE A 154 -2.91 -6.12 -9.10
C ILE A 154 -3.08 -7.55 -8.58
N ALA A 155 -3.74 -7.69 -7.43
CA ALA A 155 -3.91 -8.95 -6.71
C ALA A 155 -5.11 -9.77 -7.26
N GLU A 156 -5.06 -10.09 -8.55
CA GLU A 156 -6.10 -10.82 -9.27
C GLU A 156 -5.50 -11.95 -10.12
N PRO A 157 -5.92 -13.21 -9.93
CA PRO A 157 -6.82 -13.70 -8.90
C PRO A 157 -6.15 -13.69 -7.52
N TRP A 158 -6.88 -13.30 -6.46
CA TRP A 158 -6.35 -13.33 -5.09
C TRP A 158 -5.88 -14.76 -4.70
N PRO A 159 -4.70 -14.92 -4.05
CA PRO A 159 -3.72 -13.90 -3.65
C PRO A 159 -2.59 -13.69 -4.68
N LYS A 160 -2.71 -14.21 -5.90
CA LYS A 160 -1.69 -14.06 -6.96
C LYS A 160 -1.72 -12.66 -7.56
N VAL A 161 -0.55 -12.17 -7.92
CA VAL A 161 -0.37 -10.84 -8.52
C VAL A 161 -0.13 -10.98 -10.02
N SER A 162 -1.12 -10.65 -10.85
CA SER A 162 -1.05 -10.78 -12.33
C SER A 162 -0.35 -9.61 -13.03
N GLY A 163 -0.04 -8.55 -12.29
CA GLY A 163 0.56 -7.34 -12.82
C GLY A 163 0.67 -6.26 -11.76
N PHE A 164 0.92 -5.04 -12.20
CA PHE A 164 0.84 -3.86 -11.35
C PHE A 164 0.16 -2.70 -12.08
N ALA A 165 -0.31 -1.73 -11.31
CA ALA A 165 -0.96 -0.53 -11.81
C ALA A 165 -0.19 0.72 -11.37
N LYS A 166 -0.03 1.67 -12.29
CA LYS A 166 0.25 3.07 -11.95
C LYS A 166 -1.09 3.79 -11.83
N VAL A 167 -1.35 4.38 -10.67
CA VAL A 167 -2.59 5.11 -10.39
C VAL A 167 -2.27 6.58 -10.17
N ASP A 168 -3.00 7.46 -10.86
CA ASP A 168 -3.04 8.89 -10.55
C ASP A 168 -4.05 9.13 -9.42
N LEU A 169 -3.54 9.52 -8.26
CA LEU A 169 -4.29 9.66 -7.01
C LEU A 169 -5.32 10.80 -7.03
N PHE A 170 -5.19 11.75 -7.96
CA PHE A 170 -6.10 12.90 -8.03
C PHE A 170 -7.28 12.67 -8.96
N ASN A 171 -7.03 12.14 -10.15
CA ASN A 171 -8.07 11.93 -11.14
C ASN A 171 -8.57 10.48 -11.22
N GLY A 172 -7.85 9.52 -10.61
CA GLY A 172 -8.20 8.11 -10.60
C GLY A 172 -7.84 7.34 -11.87
N GLU A 173 -7.04 7.92 -12.78
CA GLU A 173 -6.56 7.24 -13.99
C GLU A 173 -5.65 6.06 -13.62
N VAL A 174 -5.89 4.91 -14.26
CA VAL A 174 -5.15 3.67 -14.00
C VAL A 174 -4.47 3.22 -15.29
N LYS A 175 -3.16 2.96 -15.21
CA LYS A 175 -2.40 2.28 -16.26
C LYS A 175 -1.90 0.95 -15.75
N LYS A 176 -2.41 -0.14 -16.33
CA LYS A 176 -2.12 -1.52 -15.92
C LYS A 176 -0.96 -2.07 -16.76
N PHE A 177 -0.02 -2.75 -16.10
CA PHE A 177 1.01 -3.55 -16.72
C PHE A 177 0.79 -5.01 -16.30
N ILE A 178 0.37 -5.85 -17.26
CA ILE A 178 0.01 -7.25 -17.03
C ILE A 178 1.16 -8.14 -17.47
N TYR A 179 1.55 -9.09 -16.61
CA TYR A 179 2.72 -9.96 -16.87
C TYR A 179 2.47 -11.00 -17.98
N GLY A 180 1.20 -11.34 -18.21
CA GLY A 180 0.76 -12.35 -19.17
C GLY A 180 0.19 -13.60 -18.49
N ASP A 181 -0.44 -14.46 -19.28
CA ASP A 181 -1.10 -15.67 -18.76
C ASP A 181 -0.11 -16.61 -18.06
N GLY A 182 -0.50 -17.14 -16.89
CA GLY A 182 0.34 -18.05 -16.10
C GLY A 182 1.56 -17.39 -15.44
N LYS A 183 1.70 -16.06 -15.55
CA LYS A 183 2.81 -15.31 -14.98
C LYS A 183 2.34 -14.42 -13.83
N TYR A 184 3.03 -14.52 -12.70
CA TYR A 184 2.68 -13.77 -11.50
C TYR A 184 3.91 -13.18 -10.82
N GLY A 185 3.72 -12.06 -10.15
CA GLY A 185 4.79 -11.35 -9.44
C GLY A 185 4.46 -11.09 -7.99
N GLY A 186 4.91 -9.93 -7.50
CA GLY A 186 4.64 -9.42 -6.16
C GLY A 186 4.69 -7.90 -6.15
N GLU A 187 5.27 -7.32 -5.12
CA GLU A 187 5.40 -5.86 -4.94
C GLU A 187 6.24 -5.22 -6.09
N PRO A 188 5.69 -4.24 -6.83
CA PRO A 188 6.45 -3.44 -7.77
C PRO A 188 7.28 -2.39 -7.03
N LEU A 189 8.59 -2.31 -7.32
CA LEU A 189 9.47 -1.31 -6.75
C LEU A 189 9.70 -0.15 -7.72
N PHE A 190 9.25 1.05 -7.35
CA PHE A 190 9.61 2.28 -8.06
C PHE A 190 11.01 2.79 -7.63
N LEU A 191 11.84 3.00 -8.64
CA LEU A 191 13.17 3.57 -8.54
C LEU A 191 13.18 4.93 -9.26
N PRO A 192 13.21 6.06 -8.53
CA PRO A 192 13.28 7.38 -9.16
C PRO A 192 14.59 7.54 -9.92
N SER A 193 14.53 8.26 -11.04
CA SER A 193 15.74 8.71 -11.73
C SER A 193 16.45 9.78 -10.89
N GLY A 194 17.78 9.71 -10.80
CA GLY A 194 18.60 10.58 -9.94
C GLY A 194 18.63 12.07 -10.31
N GLY A 195 17.80 12.51 -11.26
CA GLY A 195 17.72 13.90 -11.72
C GLY A 195 16.42 14.23 -12.49
N GLY A 196 15.37 13.43 -12.33
CA GLY A 196 14.09 13.68 -12.99
C GLY A 196 13.40 14.91 -12.42
N GLU A 197 12.78 15.71 -13.30
CA GLU A 197 11.95 16.86 -12.89
C GLU A 197 10.53 16.42 -12.52
N LYS A 198 10.07 15.28 -13.06
CA LYS A 198 8.73 14.76 -12.81
C LYS A 198 8.74 13.67 -11.76
N GLU A 199 7.64 13.61 -10.99
CA GLU A 199 7.44 12.63 -9.91
C GLU A 199 7.60 11.17 -10.37
N ASP A 200 7.17 10.85 -11.58
CA ASP A 200 7.14 9.50 -12.16
C ASP A 200 8.32 9.18 -13.07
N GLU A 201 9.31 10.08 -13.18
CA GLU A 201 10.51 9.83 -13.98
C GLU A 201 11.41 8.83 -13.26
N GLY A 202 11.31 7.57 -13.68
CA GLY A 202 12.04 6.47 -13.08
C GLY A 202 11.65 5.12 -13.70
N TYR A 203 11.98 4.06 -12.98
CA TYR A 203 11.76 2.68 -13.40
C TYR A 203 10.99 1.91 -12.36
N ILE A 204 10.21 0.93 -12.80
CA ILE A 204 9.56 -0.06 -11.94
C ILE A 204 10.31 -1.37 -12.12
N LEU A 205 10.75 -1.94 -11.01
CA LEU A 205 11.42 -3.22 -10.92
C LEU A 205 10.41 -4.23 -10.35
N ALA A 206 10.15 -5.31 -11.07
CA ALA A 206 9.21 -6.34 -10.65
C ALA A 206 9.74 -7.74 -10.94
N PHE A 207 9.77 -8.60 -9.93
CA PHE A 207 10.00 -10.04 -10.16
C PHE A 207 8.75 -10.68 -10.73
N VAL A 208 8.92 -11.50 -11.75
CA VAL A 208 7.87 -12.27 -12.41
C VAL A 208 8.27 -13.73 -12.44
N HIS A 209 7.35 -14.60 -12.03
CA HIS A 209 7.48 -16.05 -12.09
C HIS A 209 6.51 -16.60 -13.14
N ASP A 210 7.06 -17.33 -14.11
CA ASP A 210 6.31 -18.13 -15.06
C ASP A 210 6.05 -19.51 -14.45
N GLU A 211 4.79 -19.79 -14.08
CA GLU A 211 4.40 -21.05 -13.45
C GLU A 211 4.37 -22.24 -14.44
N GLU A 212 4.30 -21.98 -15.75
CA GLU A 212 4.33 -23.02 -16.78
C GLU A 212 5.76 -23.52 -17.00
N ASN A 213 6.70 -22.59 -17.20
CA ASN A 213 8.09 -22.90 -17.52
C ASN A 213 8.99 -23.00 -16.28
N TRP A 214 8.47 -22.68 -15.09
CA TRP A 214 9.21 -22.67 -13.82
C TRP A 214 10.44 -21.76 -13.81
N THR A 215 10.35 -20.63 -14.52
CA THR A 215 11.42 -19.63 -14.61
C THR A 215 11.03 -18.35 -13.88
N SER A 216 12.03 -17.53 -13.58
CA SER A 216 11.82 -16.21 -12.98
C SER A 216 12.67 -15.17 -13.69
N GLU A 217 12.12 -13.97 -13.81
CA GLU A 217 12.78 -12.81 -14.39
C GLU A 217 12.55 -11.57 -13.53
N LEU A 218 13.47 -10.61 -13.61
CA LEU A 218 13.28 -9.26 -13.13
C LEU A 218 12.96 -8.36 -14.34
N GLN A 219 11.73 -7.84 -14.39
CA GLN A 219 11.30 -6.91 -15.42
C GLN A 219 11.59 -5.47 -14.98
N ILE A 220 12.07 -4.66 -15.93
CA ILE A 220 12.38 -3.25 -15.77
C ILE A 220 11.45 -2.46 -16.71
N VAL A 221 10.49 -1.76 -16.12
CA VAL A 221 9.43 -1.04 -16.84
C VAL A 221 9.66 0.46 -16.67
N ASN A 222 9.55 1.21 -17.76
CA ASN A 222 9.59 2.67 -17.70
C ASN A 222 8.33 3.19 -17.02
N ALA A 223 8.47 3.90 -15.91
CA ALA A 223 7.33 4.32 -15.09
C ALA A 223 6.47 5.43 -15.74
N VAL A 224 7.01 6.15 -16.74
CA VAL A 224 6.28 7.19 -17.47
C VAL A 224 5.43 6.57 -18.58
N THR A 225 6.04 5.74 -19.42
CA THR A 225 5.38 5.13 -20.59
C THR A 225 4.64 3.84 -20.25
N MET A 226 4.92 3.23 -19.10
CA MET A 226 4.42 1.91 -18.69
C MET A 226 4.79 0.80 -19.69
N GLN A 227 5.96 0.91 -20.32
CA GLN A 227 6.48 -0.06 -21.29
C GLN A 227 7.69 -0.81 -20.73
N LEU A 228 7.77 -2.11 -21.01
CA LEU A 228 8.93 -2.94 -20.67
C LEU A 228 10.15 -2.48 -21.48
N GLU A 229 11.24 -2.15 -20.81
CA GLU A 229 12.50 -1.76 -21.45
C GLU A 229 13.59 -2.82 -21.34
N ALA A 230 13.58 -3.61 -20.27
CA ALA A 230 14.51 -4.73 -20.09
C ALA A 230 13.90 -5.85 -19.25
N SER A 231 14.40 -7.07 -19.47
CA SER A 231 14.15 -8.23 -18.61
C SER A 231 15.47 -8.93 -18.31
N VAL A 232 15.67 -9.30 -17.05
CA VAL A 232 16.83 -10.05 -16.56
C VAL A 232 16.38 -11.44 -16.15
N GLN A 233 16.82 -12.46 -16.91
CA GLN A 233 16.53 -13.85 -16.58
C GLN A 233 17.35 -14.29 -15.36
N LEU A 234 16.70 -14.95 -14.42
CA LEU A 234 17.33 -15.42 -13.18
C LEU A 234 17.67 -16.91 -13.30
N PRO A 235 18.79 -17.36 -12.72
CA PRO A 235 19.26 -18.74 -12.85
C PRO A 235 18.41 -19.75 -12.05
N SER A 236 17.49 -19.26 -11.21
CA SER A 236 16.65 -20.06 -10.33
C SER A 236 15.31 -19.36 -10.09
N ARG A 237 14.31 -20.13 -9.67
CA ARG A 237 13.02 -19.60 -9.24
C ARG A 237 13.19 -18.61 -8.08
N VAL A 238 12.62 -17.42 -8.23
CA VAL A 238 12.33 -16.50 -7.13
C VAL A 238 10.93 -16.83 -6.62
N PRO A 239 10.77 -17.34 -5.38
CA PRO A 239 9.45 -17.58 -4.82
C PRO A 239 8.73 -16.25 -4.56
N TYR A 240 7.39 -16.30 -4.47
CA TYR A 240 6.62 -15.14 -4.02
C TYR A 240 7.09 -14.69 -2.64
N GLY A 241 7.19 -13.38 -2.45
CA GLY A 241 7.68 -12.74 -1.24
C GLY A 241 6.76 -11.62 -0.76
N PHE A 242 7.28 -10.82 0.16
CA PHE A 242 6.61 -9.64 0.70
C PHE A 242 7.31 -8.38 0.19
N HIS A 243 7.69 -7.47 1.09
CA HIS A 243 8.28 -6.18 0.75
C HIS A 243 9.74 -6.29 0.29
N GLY A 244 10.09 -5.45 -0.68
CA GLY A 244 11.43 -5.26 -1.21
C GLY A 244 11.93 -3.83 -0.98
N THR A 245 13.23 -3.65 -1.20
CA THR A 245 13.85 -2.32 -1.19
C THR A 245 14.99 -2.27 -2.20
N PHE A 246 15.41 -1.05 -2.55
CA PHE A 246 16.55 -0.81 -3.42
C PHE A 246 17.52 0.11 -2.71
N VAL A 247 18.76 -0.34 -2.59
CA VAL A 247 19.85 0.41 -1.96
C VAL A 247 20.78 0.90 -3.07
N GLU A 248 21.03 2.20 -3.14
CA GLU A 248 21.93 2.74 -4.16
C GLU A 248 23.38 2.37 -3.86
N SER A 249 24.21 2.32 -4.91
CA SER A 249 25.64 2.02 -4.77
C SER A 249 26.37 2.99 -3.84
N LYS A 250 25.96 4.27 -3.83
CA LYS A 250 26.52 5.30 -2.94
C LYS A 250 26.17 5.04 -1.47
N ASP A 251 24.98 4.52 -1.20
CA ASP A 251 24.53 4.20 0.16
C ASP A 251 25.25 2.94 0.65
N LEU A 252 25.42 1.94 -0.22
CA LEU A 252 26.22 0.74 0.05
C LEU A 252 27.68 1.07 0.37
N ALA A 253 28.27 2.10 -0.24
CA ALA A 253 29.64 2.52 0.05
C ALA A 253 29.83 3.01 1.50
N THR A 254 28.74 3.36 2.19
CA THR A 254 28.73 3.77 3.60
C THR A 254 28.33 2.66 4.55
N GLN A 255 28.15 1.43 4.05
CA GLN A 255 27.84 0.26 4.87
C GLN A 255 29.02 -0.03 5.81
N ALA A 256 28.77 0.12 7.12
CA ALA A 256 29.72 -0.18 8.19
C ALA A 256 29.91 -1.69 8.38
#